data_AF-A0A7J4M3W6-F1
#
_entry.id   AF-A0A7J4M3W6-F1
#
_cell.length_a   1.000
_cell.length_b   1.000
_cell.length_c   1.000
_cell.angle_alpha   90.00
_cell.angle_beta   90.00
_cell.angle_gamma   90.00
#
_symmetry.space_group_name_H-M   'P 1'
#
loop_
_entity.id
_entity.type
_entity.pdbx_description
1 polymer ?
#
loop_
_entity_poly.entity_id
_entity_poly.type
_entity_poly.pdbx_seq_one_letter_code
_entity_poly.pdbx_strand_id
1 'polypeptide(L)'
;MDEKFVFYLIIFFAVLVFIALIALSLGAYRFGNGTGINPGGATSVITLSATGTASSRPTQAQVSITINGTGATTASAVQNISTTLNMFNSTVYKFLNGNMSLIETTYYSVYKPYQYCPIYSTNATSSGGIAYPVPVPKCVSNNPGYTAAEDLSLTLPNINNASSFLGAIAAIPNIYVGSVSPSLSSNQTASLRA
;
A
#
# COMPACT_ATOMS: atom_id res chain seq x y z
N MET A 1 -1.76 49.76 79.47
CA MET A 1 -0.51 49.42 78.76
C MET A 1 0.14 50.72 78.39
N ASP A 2 1.40 50.90 78.77
CA ASP A 2 2.15 52.14 78.56
C ASP A 2 2.50 52.28 77.07
N GLU A 3 2.21 53.42 76.44
CA GLU A 3 2.43 53.64 75.00
C GLU A 3 3.90 53.42 74.61
N LYS A 4 4.82 53.66 75.56
CA LYS A 4 6.24 53.38 75.38
C LYS A 4 6.52 51.88 75.18
N PHE A 5 5.79 51.00 75.87
CA PHE A 5 5.96 49.56 75.73
C PHE A 5 5.56 49.06 74.33
N VAL A 6 4.46 49.58 73.78
CA VAL A 6 3.99 49.23 72.42
C VAL A 6 5.00 49.73 71.37
N PHE A 7 5.55 50.92 71.54
CA PHE A 7 6.57 51.47 70.65
C PHE A 7 7.85 50.62 70.64
N TYR A 8 8.33 50.17 71.81
CA TYR A 8 9.50 49.28 71.88
C TYR A 8 9.25 47.90 71.29
N LEU A 9 8.03 47.36 71.43
CA LEU A 9 7.64 46.07 70.84
C LEU A 9 7.66 46.13 69.30
N ILE A 10 7.15 47.22 68.72
CA ILE A 10 7.13 47.43 67.26
C ILE A 10 8.57 47.56 66.73
N ILE A 11 9.42 48.34 67.40
CA ILE A 11 10.84 48.48 67.01
C ILE A 11 11.54 47.13 67.08
N PHE A 12 11.32 46.35 68.13
CA PHE A 12 11.92 45.02 68.27
C PHE A 12 11.52 44.08 67.14
N PHE A 13 10.23 44.05 66.77
CA PHE A 13 9.74 43.27 65.63
C PHE A 13 10.32 43.76 64.30
N ALA A 14 10.39 45.08 64.09
CA ALA A 14 10.97 45.66 62.88
C ALA A 14 12.45 45.27 62.72
N VAL A 15 13.22 45.29 63.82
CA VAL A 15 14.63 44.87 63.83
C VAL A 15 14.76 43.37 63.53
N LEU A 16 13.92 42.51 64.11
CA LEU A 16 13.93 41.07 63.81
C LEU A 16 13.62 40.77 62.34
N VAL A 17 12.62 41.43 61.77
CA VAL A 17 12.27 41.30 60.35
C VAL A 17 13.42 41.78 59.47
N PHE A 18 14.06 42.91 59.83
CA PHE A 18 15.19 43.44 59.09
C PHE A 18 16.39 42.49 59.10
N ILE A 19 16.69 41.87 60.25
CA ILE A 19 17.75 40.86 60.37
C ILE A 19 17.42 39.61 59.55
N ALA A 20 16.16 39.15 59.56
CA ALA A 20 15.74 38.00 58.76
C ALA A 20 15.87 38.26 57.25
N LEU A 21 15.52 39.46 56.78
CA LEU A 21 15.68 39.88 55.38
C LEU A 21 17.16 39.97 54.96
N ILE A 22 18.02 40.45 55.85
CA ILE A 22 19.47 40.46 55.63
C ILE A 22 20.00 39.03 55.56
N ALA A 23 19.58 38.13 56.46
CA ALA A 23 20.00 36.73 56.44
C ALA A 23 19.58 36.00 55.15
N LEU A 24 18.37 36.26 54.65
CA LEU A 24 17.89 35.72 53.37
C LEU A 24 18.67 36.26 52.17
N SER A 25 19.01 37.56 52.16
CA SER A 25 19.76 38.16 51.05
C SER A 25 21.25 37.76 51.04
N LEU A 26 21.88 37.60 52.21
CA LEU A 26 23.24 37.03 52.34
C LEU A 26 23.27 35.53 52.04
N GLY A 27 22.22 34.79 52.41
CA GLY A 27 22.05 33.39 52.01
C GLY A 27 22.00 33.26 50.49
N ALA A 28 21.23 34.11 49.80
CA ALA A 28 21.20 34.15 48.34
C ALA A 28 22.54 34.56 47.70
N TYR A 29 23.32 35.44 48.35
CA TYR A 29 24.63 35.88 47.84
C TYR A 29 25.76 34.87 48.04
N ARG A 30 25.70 34.02 49.08
CA ARG A 30 26.70 32.96 49.31
C ARG A 30 26.50 31.72 48.42
N PHE A 31 25.42 31.67 47.65
CA PHE A 31 25.23 30.70 46.56
C PHE A 31 25.29 31.40 45.19
N GLY A 32 26.40 32.12 44.94
CA GLY A 32 26.80 32.55 43.60
C GLY A 32 27.08 31.33 42.70
N ASN A 33 26.01 30.77 42.15
CA ASN A 33 25.84 29.82 41.03
C ASN A 33 24.65 28.86 41.23
N GLY A 34 23.62 29.25 41.99
CA GLY A 34 22.36 28.52 42.02
C GLY A 34 21.49 28.90 40.84
N THR A 35 21.41 28.05 39.82
CA THR A 35 20.30 28.05 38.85
C THR A 35 18.99 28.18 39.61
N GLY A 36 18.18 29.19 39.27
CA GLY A 36 16.89 29.42 39.91
C GLY A 36 16.06 28.13 39.98
N ILE A 37 15.26 28.00 41.04
CA ILE A 37 14.27 26.94 41.16
C ILE A 37 13.32 27.14 39.99
N ASN A 38 13.55 26.43 38.89
CA ASN A 38 12.66 26.42 37.74
C ASN A 38 11.53 25.46 38.11
N PRO A 39 10.30 25.92 38.43
CA PRO A 39 9.19 25.03 38.74
C PRO A 39 8.79 24.15 37.54
N GLY A 40 9.38 24.35 36.36
CA GLY A 40 9.21 23.50 35.17
C GLY A 40 10.33 22.49 34.88
N GLY A 41 11.38 22.40 35.72
CA GLY A 41 12.61 21.65 35.38
C GLY A 41 12.74 20.23 35.94
N ALA A 42 11.84 19.77 36.79
CA ALA A 42 12.00 18.50 37.51
C ALA A 42 10.70 17.69 37.60
N THR A 43 9.98 17.52 36.49
CA THR A 43 9.14 16.33 36.32
C THR A 43 10.03 15.24 35.72
N SER A 44 10.54 14.34 36.57
CA SER A 44 11.22 13.13 36.11
C SER A 44 10.19 12.22 35.42
N VAL A 45 9.99 12.41 34.11
CA VAL A 45 9.13 11.55 33.30
C VAL A 45 9.94 10.33 32.86
N ILE A 46 9.53 9.14 33.29
CA ILE A 46 10.05 7.88 32.74
C ILE A 46 9.23 7.58 31.49
N THR A 47 9.80 7.79 30.31
CA THR A 47 9.19 7.39 29.05
C THR A 47 9.48 5.92 28.80
N LEU A 48 8.47 5.07 28.94
CA LEU A 48 8.54 3.64 28.62
C LEU A 48 8.03 3.43 27.20
N SER A 49 8.81 2.76 26.36
CA SER A 49 8.32 2.18 25.11
C SER A 49 8.28 0.66 25.26
N ALA A 50 7.15 0.06 24.92
CA ALA A 50 6.98 -1.39 24.88
C ALA A 50 6.77 -1.82 23.42
N THR A 51 7.50 -2.83 22.99
CA THR A 51 7.31 -3.46 21.68
C THR A 51 6.55 -4.77 21.85
N GLY A 52 5.30 -4.79 21.36
CA GLY A 52 4.50 -6.00 21.25
C GLY A 52 4.70 -6.67 19.89
N THR A 53 4.60 -8.00 19.84
CA THR A 53 4.48 -8.74 18.57
C THR A 53 3.10 -9.37 18.50
N ALA A 54 2.43 -9.19 17.36
CA ALA A 54 1.10 -9.75 17.12
C ALA A 54 1.12 -10.53 15.80
N SER A 55 0.46 -11.69 15.79
CA SER A 55 0.39 -12.59 14.62
C SER A 55 -1.07 -12.89 14.30
N SER A 56 -1.40 -12.94 13.01
CA SER A 56 -2.73 -13.32 12.53
C SER A 56 -2.62 -14.13 11.25
N ARG A 57 -3.55 -15.07 11.09
CA ARG A 57 -3.69 -15.84 9.85
C ARG A 57 -4.56 -15.05 8.87
N PRO A 58 -4.09 -14.76 7.65
CA PRO A 58 -4.89 -14.11 6.61
C PRO A 58 -6.23 -14.83 6.41
N THR A 59 -7.31 -14.07 6.31
CA THR A 59 -8.65 -14.62 6.02
C THR A 59 -9.08 -14.40 4.58
N GLN A 60 -8.40 -13.49 3.88
CA GLN A 60 -8.73 -13.10 2.50
C GLN A 60 -7.51 -13.28 1.60
N ALA A 61 -7.71 -13.23 0.29
CA ALA A 61 -6.64 -13.20 -0.70
C ALA A 61 -6.92 -12.12 -1.76
N GLN A 62 -5.89 -11.40 -2.17
CA GLN A 62 -5.93 -10.58 -3.38
C GLN A 62 -5.45 -11.42 -4.56
N VAL A 63 -6.18 -11.34 -5.68
CA VAL A 63 -5.80 -12.05 -6.90
C VAL A 63 -5.81 -11.07 -8.06
N SER A 64 -4.72 -11.07 -8.83
CA SER A 64 -4.61 -10.35 -10.09
C SER A 64 -4.91 -11.29 -11.25
N ILE A 65 -5.78 -10.85 -12.16
CA ILE A 65 -6.23 -11.64 -13.31
C ILE A 65 -6.17 -10.77 -14.57
N THR A 66 -5.68 -11.34 -15.66
CA THR A 66 -5.77 -10.74 -17.00
C THR A 66 -6.71 -11.57 -17.85
N ILE A 67 -7.67 -10.92 -18.49
CA ILE A 67 -8.62 -11.54 -19.43
C ILE A 67 -8.33 -11.00 -20.82
N ASN A 68 -8.14 -11.90 -21.79
CA ASN A 68 -7.88 -11.53 -23.17
C ASN A 68 -9.03 -11.95 -24.10
N GLY A 69 -9.33 -11.09 -25.08
CA GLY A 69 -10.22 -11.38 -26.19
C GLY A 69 -9.54 -11.04 -27.51
N THR A 70 -9.40 -12.03 -28.40
CA THR A 70 -8.80 -11.83 -29.73
C THR A 70 -9.87 -11.86 -30.81
N GLY A 71 -9.77 -11.00 -31.83
CA GLY A 71 -10.71 -11.01 -32.95
C GLY A 71 -10.15 -10.32 -34.20
N ALA A 72 -10.71 -10.60 -35.38
CA ALA A 72 -10.21 -10.03 -36.64
C ALA A 72 -10.35 -8.49 -36.71
N THR A 73 -11.34 -7.94 -36.01
CA THR A 73 -11.59 -6.50 -35.85
C THR A 73 -11.54 -6.10 -34.38
N THR A 74 -11.35 -4.81 -34.10
CA THR A 74 -11.48 -4.26 -32.74
C THR A 74 -12.82 -4.63 -32.12
N ALA A 75 -13.93 -4.47 -32.84
CA ALA A 75 -15.28 -4.81 -32.36
C ALA A 75 -15.39 -6.29 -31.95
N SER A 76 -14.88 -7.21 -32.77
CA SER A 76 -14.89 -8.64 -32.44
C SER A 76 -14.01 -8.98 -31.23
N ALA A 77 -12.86 -8.30 -31.08
CA ALA A 77 -12.00 -8.48 -29.91
C ALA A 77 -12.70 -8.01 -28.62
N VAL A 78 -13.38 -6.86 -28.66
CA VAL A 78 -14.18 -6.32 -27.55
C VAL A 78 -15.35 -7.25 -27.21
N GLN A 79 -16.05 -7.78 -28.21
CA GLN A 79 -17.15 -8.72 -27.98
C GLN A 79 -16.66 -10.02 -27.33
N ASN A 80 -15.51 -10.53 -27.76
CA ASN A 80 -14.92 -11.75 -27.21
C ASN A 80 -14.46 -11.56 -25.77
N ILE A 81 -13.81 -10.43 -25.43
CA ILE A 81 -13.44 -10.16 -24.03
C ILE A 81 -14.68 -9.99 -23.15
N SER A 82 -15.74 -9.30 -23.61
CA SER A 82 -16.99 -9.17 -22.84
C SER A 82 -17.66 -10.53 -22.59
N THR A 83 -17.61 -11.44 -23.56
CA THR A 83 -18.13 -12.81 -23.40
C THR A 83 -17.36 -13.57 -22.34
N THR A 84 -16.02 -13.49 -22.37
CA THR A 84 -15.16 -14.09 -21.35
C THR A 84 -15.39 -13.48 -19.97
N LEU A 85 -15.57 -12.16 -19.88
CA LEU A 85 -15.90 -11.47 -18.63
C LEU A 85 -17.23 -11.92 -18.05
N ASN A 86 -18.25 -12.16 -18.86
CA ASN A 86 -19.53 -12.67 -18.38
C ASN A 86 -19.40 -14.10 -17.82
N MET A 87 -18.61 -14.97 -18.48
CA MET A 87 -18.29 -16.30 -17.95
C MET A 87 -17.47 -16.21 -16.66
N PHE A 88 -16.52 -15.30 -16.61
CA PHE A 88 -15.73 -15.02 -15.40
C PHE A 88 -16.63 -14.59 -14.25
N ASN A 89 -17.43 -13.53 -14.44
CA ASN A 89 -18.32 -12.97 -13.43
C ASN A 89 -19.29 -14.03 -12.88
N SER A 90 -19.92 -14.82 -13.75
CA SER A 90 -20.82 -15.90 -13.32
C SER A 90 -20.10 -17.01 -12.55
N THR A 91 -18.85 -17.34 -12.91
CA THR A 91 -18.04 -18.35 -12.22
C THR A 91 -17.59 -17.88 -10.84
N VAL A 92 -17.16 -16.62 -10.73
CA VAL A 92 -16.60 -16.06 -9.49
C VAL A 92 -17.65 -15.60 -8.50
N TYR A 93 -18.88 -15.31 -8.95
CA TYR A 93 -19.98 -14.79 -8.11
C TYR A 93 -20.18 -15.59 -6.80
N LYS A 94 -20.16 -16.92 -6.90
CA LYS A 94 -20.32 -17.82 -5.73
C LYS A 94 -19.14 -17.78 -4.75
N PHE A 95 -17.94 -17.45 -5.22
CA PHE A 95 -16.74 -17.36 -4.39
C PHE A 95 -16.61 -16.00 -3.69
N LEU A 96 -17.26 -14.98 -4.24
CA LEU A 96 -17.32 -13.62 -3.71
C LEU A 96 -18.53 -13.38 -2.80
N ASN A 97 -19.22 -14.44 -2.36
CA ASN A 97 -20.47 -14.34 -1.59
C ASN A 97 -21.53 -13.43 -2.26
N GLY A 98 -21.56 -13.42 -3.59
CA GLY A 98 -22.46 -12.58 -4.37
C GLY A 98 -22.10 -11.09 -4.44
N ASN A 99 -20.92 -10.68 -3.94
CA ASN A 99 -20.47 -9.29 -3.95
C ASN A 99 -19.47 -9.02 -5.08
N MET A 100 -19.97 -8.49 -6.20
CA MET A 100 -19.14 -8.11 -7.36
C MET A 100 -18.30 -6.85 -7.14
N SER A 101 -18.60 -6.03 -6.14
CA SER A 101 -17.78 -4.84 -5.81
C SER A 101 -16.40 -5.20 -5.28
N LEU A 102 -16.13 -6.49 -5.04
CA LEU A 102 -14.81 -7.01 -4.69
C LEU A 102 -13.91 -7.21 -5.92
N ILE A 103 -14.38 -6.90 -7.13
CA ILE A 103 -13.62 -6.94 -8.38
C ILE A 103 -13.44 -5.51 -8.88
N GLU A 104 -12.20 -5.16 -9.19
CA GLU A 104 -11.82 -3.84 -9.70
C GLU A 104 -11.07 -4.01 -11.01
N THR A 105 -11.49 -3.29 -12.05
CA THR A 105 -10.72 -3.20 -13.30
C THR A 105 -9.57 -2.22 -13.09
N THR A 106 -8.34 -2.71 -13.22
CA THR A 106 -7.13 -1.90 -13.06
C THR A 106 -6.64 -1.34 -14.38
N TYR A 107 -6.82 -2.08 -15.47
CA TYR A 107 -6.38 -1.67 -16.79
C TYR A 107 -7.25 -2.27 -17.89
N TYR A 108 -7.45 -1.51 -18.96
CA TYR A 108 -8.12 -1.98 -20.17
C TYR A 108 -7.39 -1.46 -21.40
N SER A 109 -7.14 -2.33 -22.37
CA SER A 109 -6.50 -1.95 -23.63
C SER A 109 -7.02 -2.75 -24.81
N VAL A 110 -6.98 -2.14 -25.99
CA VAL A 110 -7.21 -2.81 -27.26
C VAL A 110 -6.06 -2.45 -28.19
N TYR A 111 -5.32 -3.45 -28.65
CA TYR A 111 -4.14 -3.25 -29.48
C TYR A 111 -4.05 -4.30 -30.58
N LYS A 112 -3.31 -3.98 -31.63
CA LYS A 112 -2.94 -4.95 -32.66
C LYS A 112 -1.54 -5.47 -32.33
N PRO A 113 -1.34 -6.76 -32.06
CA PRO A 113 -0.01 -7.30 -31.79
C PRO A 113 0.90 -7.05 -33.00
N TYR A 114 2.14 -6.63 -32.72
CA TYR A 114 3.13 -6.36 -33.75
C TYR A 114 3.43 -7.63 -34.55
N GLN A 115 3.40 -7.51 -35.88
CA GLN A 115 3.86 -8.57 -36.76
C GLN A 115 5.38 -8.53 -36.84
N TYR A 116 6.04 -9.60 -36.40
CA TYR A 116 7.47 -9.76 -36.62
C TYR A 116 7.69 -10.26 -38.05
N CYS A 117 8.43 -9.48 -38.83
CA CYS A 117 8.88 -9.90 -40.15
C CYS A 117 10.38 -10.18 -40.04
N PRO A 118 10.83 -11.46 -40.02
CA PRO A 118 12.25 -11.73 -40.09
C PRO A 118 12.78 -11.16 -41.41
N ILE A 119 13.70 -10.20 -41.30
CA ILE A 119 14.42 -9.68 -42.46
C ILE A 119 15.42 -10.75 -42.87
N TYR A 120 15.07 -11.54 -43.88
CA TYR A 120 16.07 -12.28 -44.66
C TYR A 120 16.59 -11.32 -45.73
N SER A 121 17.81 -10.83 -45.55
CA SER A 121 18.62 -10.13 -46.54
C SER A 121 20.02 -10.76 -46.43
N THR A 122 20.70 -11.17 -47.48
CA THR A 122 20.95 -10.49 -48.76
C THR A 122 21.03 -11.52 -49.90
N ASN A 123 20.68 -11.09 -51.12
CA ASN A 123 20.99 -11.69 -52.42
C ASN A 123 21.67 -13.08 -52.38
N ALA A 124 20.90 -14.14 -52.66
CA ALA A 124 21.48 -15.42 -53.02
C ALA A 124 22.11 -15.28 -54.42
N THR A 125 23.37 -14.87 -54.48
CA THR A 125 24.14 -14.90 -55.72
C THR A 125 24.38 -16.37 -56.04
N SER A 126 23.73 -16.89 -57.09
CA SER A 126 24.13 -18.16 -57.66
C SER A 126 25.58 -18.05 -58.15
N SER A 127 26.31 -19.17 -58.22
CA SER A 127 27.71 -19.23 -58.67
C SER A 127 27.98 -18.64 -60.07
N GLY A 128 26.94 -18.18 -60.81
CA GLY A 128 27.01 -17.53 -62.12
C GLY A 128 26.61 -16.04 -62.14
N GLY A 129 26.43 -15.37 -61.00
CA GLY A 129 26.23 -13.91 -60.95
C GLY A 129 24.86 -13.39 -61.36
N ILE A 130 23.89 -14.27 -61.66
CA ILE A 130 22.52 -13.86 -61.99
C ILE A 130 21.73 -13.69 -60.69
N ALA A 131 21.21 -12.47 -60.47
CA ALA A 131 20.32 -12.16 -59.37
C ALA A 131 18.92 -12.72 -59.66
N TYR A 132 18.42 -13.62 -58.80
CA TYR A 132 17.03 -14.05 -58.82
C TYR A 132 16.21 -13.22 -57.82
N PRO A 133 14.93 -12.91 -58.12
CA PRO A 133 14.06 -12.20 -57.18
C PRO A 133 13.88 -13.05 -55.91
N VAL A 134 14.35 -12.52 -54.78
CA VAL A 134 14.13 -13.14 -53.47
C VAL A 134 12.64 -13.02 -53.14
N PRO A 135 11.95 -14.10 -52.71
CA PRO A 135 10.57 -14.02 -52.26
C PRO A 135 10.46 -12.98 -51.15
N VAL A 136 9.54 -12.02 -51.30
CA VAL A 136 9.26 -11.02 -50.26
C VAL A 136 8.96 -11.78 -48.95
N PRO A 137 9.66 -11.48 -47.85
CA PRO A 137 9.41 -12.15 -46.57
C PRO A 137 7.92 -11.99 -46.22
N LYS A 138 7.17 -13.09 -46.22
CA LYS A 138 5.80 -13.08 -45.72
C LYS A 138 5.89 -12.90 -44.21
N CYS A 139 5.42 -11.77 -43.71
CA CYS A 139 5.27 -11.55 -42.28
C CYS A 139 4.37 -12.66 -41.73
N VAL A 140 4.92 -13.53 -40.89
CA VAL A 140 4.16 -14.60 -40.26
C VAL A 140 3.43 -13.97 -39.09
N SER A 141 2.21 -13.51 -39.34
CA SER A 141 1.34 -13.09 -38.26
C SER A 141 0.77 -14.32 -37.58
N ASN A 142 1.31 -14.68 -36.41
CA ASN A 142 0.69 -15.71 -35.58
C ASN A 142 -0.71 -15.30 -35.08
N ASN A 143 -1.09 -14.02 -35.21
CA ASN A 143 -2.45 -13.57 -34.96
C ASN A 143 -2.74 -12.24 -35.71
N PRO A 144 -3.39 -12.26 -36.90
CA PRO A 144 -3.58 -11.05 -37.72
C PRO A 144 -4.61 -10.06 -37.16
N GLY A 145 -5.32 -10.44 -36.09
CA GLY A 145 -6.39 -9.67 -35.48
C GLY A 145 -5.95 -8.66 -34.42
N TYR A 146 -6.93 -8.08 -33.74
CA TYR A 146 -6.80 -7.25 -32.56
C TYR A 146 -6.91 -8.10 -31.28
N THR A 147 -6.25 -7.64 -30.23
CA THR A 147 -6.36 -8.20 -28.88
C THR A 147 -6.90 -7.11 -27.95
N ALA A 148 -8.00 -7.41 -27.27
CA ALA A 148 -8.46 -6.67 -26.11
C ALA A 148 -7.96 -7.38 -24.85
N ALA A 149 -7.46 -6.62 -23.88
CA ALA A 149 -6.97 -7.14 -22.61
C ALA A 149 -7.55 -6.29 -21.47
N GLU A 150 -8.03 -6.96 -20.43
CA GLU A 150 -8.54 -6.35 -19.20
C GLU A 150 -7.87 -6.99 -17.99
N ASP A 151 -7.23 -6.15 -17.19
CA ASP A 151 -6.63 -6.55 -15.93
C ASP A 151 -7.59 -6.25 -14.78
N LEU A 152 -7.79 -7.24 -13.93
CA LEU A 152 -8.69 -7.22 -12.79
C LEU A 152 -7.88 -7.48 -11.51
N SER A 153 -8.19 -6.72 -10.47
CA SER A 153 -7.81 -7.02 -9.09
C SER A 153 -9.05 -7.47 -8.34
N LEU A 154 -8.99 -8.60 -7.65
CA LEU A 154 -10.11 -9.10 -6.87
C LEU A 154 -9.72 -9.43 -5.44
N THR A 155 -10.65 -9.21 -4.52
CA THR A 155 -10.52 -9.60 -3.11
C THR A 155 -11.40 -10.82 -2.83
N LEU A 156 -10.78 -11.98 -2.64
CA LEU A 156 -11.45 -13.21 -2.23
C LEU A 156 -11.66 -13.22 -0.71
N PRO A 157 -12.91 -13.20 -0.21
CA PRO A 157 -13.20 -13.04 1.21
C PRO A 157 -12.89 -14.28 2.07
N ASN A 158 -12.69 -15.45 1.45
CA ASN A 158 -12.35 -16.69 2.14
C ASN A 158 -11.15 -17.36 1.48
N ILE A 159 -9.97 -17.18 2.06
CA ILE A 159 -8.71 -17.72 1.54
C ILE A 159 -8.71 -19.26 1.43
N ASN A 160 -9.49 -19.97 2.24
CA ASN A 160 -9.57 -21.43 2.18
C ASN A 160 -10.21 -21.91 0.87
N ASN A 161 -10.99 -21.05 0.22
CA ASN A 161 -11.60 -21.34 -1.08
C ASN A 161 -10.70 -20.93 -2.26
N ALA A 162 -9.50 -20.41 -2.02
CA ALA A 162 -8.62 -19.91 -3.09
C ALA A 162 -8.25 -21.00 -4.09
N SER A 163 -7.95 -22.22 -3.64
CA SER A 163 -7.64 -23.35 -4.54
C SER A 163 -8.82 -23.71 -5.45
N SER A 164 -10.03 -23.80 -4.88
CA SER A 164 -11.26 -24.06 -5.64
C SER A 164 -11.61 -22.93 -6.59
N PHE A 165 -11.37 -21.68 -6.19
CA PHE A 165 -11.52 -20.50 -7.03
C PHE A 165 -10.57 -20.55 -8.23
N LEU A 166 -9.27 -20.79 -7.98
CA LEU A 166 -8.24 -20.89 -9.02
C LEU A 166 -8.56 -22.03 -10.00
N GLY A 167 -9.02 -23.18 -9.50
CA GLY A 167 -9.47 -24.29 -10.34
C GLY A 167 -10.67 -23.94 -11.21
N ALA A 168 -11.63 -23.16 -10.69
CA ALA A 168 -12.81 -22.75 -11.44
C ALA A 168 -12.49 -21.75 -12.56
N ILE A 169 -11.62 -20.78 -12.29
CA ILE A 169 -11.22 -19.79 -13.31
C ILE A 169 -10.28 -20.37 -14.37
N ALA A 170 -9.48 -21.38 -14.03
CA ALA A 170 -8.61 -22.07 -14.98
C ALA A 170 -9.38 -22.82 -16.08
N ALA A 171 -10.68 -23.12 -15.86
CA ALA A 171 -11.56 -23.70 -16.87
C ALA A 171 -12.05 -22.67 -17.90
N ILE A 172 -11.85 -21.36 -17.66
CA ILE A 172 -12.28 -20.29 -18.55
C ILE A 172 -11.15 -20.00 -19.54
N PRO A 173 -11.41 -20.04 -20.85
CA PRO A 173 -10.38 -19.78 -21.85
C PRO A 173 -9.90 -18.33 -21.81
N ASN A 174 -8.64 -18.11 -22.17
CA ASN A 174 -8.02 -16.78 -22.31
C ASN A 174 -7.99 -15.95 -21.01
N ILE A 175 -7.97 -16.63 -19.86
CA ILE A 175 -7.71 -16.02 -18.56
C ILE A 175 -6.30 -16.39 -18.09
N TYR A 176 -5.58 -15.39 -17.62
CA TYR A 176 -4.26 -15.54 -17.02
C TYR A 176 -4.32 -15.10 -15.57
N VAL A 177 -3.88 -15.96 -14.66
CA VAL A 177 -3.74 -15.60 -13.25
C VAL A 177 -2.34 -15.04 -13.05
N GLY A 178 -2.27 -13.80 -12.57
CA GLY A 178 -1.03 -13.14 -12.20
C GLY A 178 -0.59 -13.56 -10.80
N SER A 179 -0.69 -12.65 -9.84
CA SER A 179 -0.35 -12.89 -8.44
C SER A 179 -1.56 -13.31 -7.61
N VAL A 180 -1.32 -14.18 -6.63
CA VAL A 180 -2.25 -14.50 -5.54
C VAL A 180 -1.52 -14.21 -4.25
N SER A 181 -2.00 -13.23 -3.47
CA SER A 181 -1.38 -12.85 -2.21
C SER A 181 -2.38 -12.94 -1.05
N PRO A 182 -2.00 -13.55 0.08
CA PRO A 182 -2.84 -13.52 1.27
C PRO A 182 -2.96 -12.09 1.81
N SER A 183 -4.15 -11.71 2.25
CA SER A 183 -4.45 -10.40 2.82
C SER A 183 -5.21 -10.51 4.13
N LEU A 184 -4.92 -9.58 5.05
CA LEU A 184 -5.71 -9.40 6.27
C LEU A 184 -6.98 -8.62 5.93
N SER A 185 -8.08 -8.96 6.60
CA SER A 185 -9.27 -8.12 6.56
C SER A 185 -9.05 -6.83 7.36
N SER A 186 -9.90 -5.81 7.11
CA SER A 186 -9.90 -4.57 7.89
C SER A 186 -10.07 -4.84 9.40
N ASN A 187 -10.94 -5.78 9.76
CA ASN A 187 -11.18 -6.17 11.14
C ASN A 187 -9.94 -6.84 11.77
N GLN A 188 -9.24 -7.71 11.03
CA GLN A 188 -8.00 -8.31 11.51
C GLN A 188 -6.90 -7.26 11.70
N THR A 189 -6.80 -6.33 10.76
CA THR A 189 -5.83 -5.23 10.85
C THR A 189 -6.13 -4.32 12.04
N ALA A 190 -7.39 -4.01 12.31
CA ALA A 190 -7.80 -3.25 13.48
C ALA A 190 -7.49 -3.99 14.79
N SER A 191 -7.79 -5.30 14.85
CA SER A 191 -7.53 -6.13 16.03
C SER A 191 -6.05 -6.29 16.36
N LEU A 192 -5.15 -6.21 15.37
CA LEU A 192 -3.69 -6.28 15.60
C LEU A 192 -3.09 -4.94 16.06
N ARG A 193 -3.85 -3.84 15.91
CA ARG A 193 -3.43 -2.49 16.31
C ARG A 193 -3.98 -2.08 17.68
N ALA A 194 -4.96 -2.81 18.20
CA ALA A 194 -5.54 -2.63 19.53
C ALA A 194 -4.68 -3.38 20.58
#